data_AF-A0A9X5EIP5-F1
#
_entry.id   AF-A0A9X5EIP5-F1
#
_cell.length_a   1.000
_cell.length_b   1.000
_cell.length_c   1.000
_cell.angle_alpha   90.00
_cell.angle_beta   90.00
_cell.angle_gamma   90.00
#
_symmetry.space_group_name_H-M   'P 1'
#
loop_
_entity.id
_entity.type
_entity.pdbx_description
1 polymer ?
#
loop_
_entity_poly.entity_id
_entity_poly.type
_entity_poly.pdbx_seq_one_letter_code
_entity_poly.pdbx_strand_id
1 'polypeptide(L)'
;MRDTVELLEAIGRDASLRRASPEELARALEADGASPGLLDMAAHGDSAALTAELGLKHMHVEHQSQTGGHEGEDPDEPCDDGDDGDEEPSERHDDTNDSSAA
;
A
#
# COMPACT_ATOMS: atom_id res chain seq x y z
N MET A 1 -10.29 -27.15 -8.36
CA MET A 1 -10.07 -25.72 -8.64
C MET A 1 -10.64 -24.99 -7.44
N ARG A 2 -9.78 -24.40 -6.61
CA ARG A 2 -10.24 -23.47 -5.57
C ARG A 2 -10.80 -22.23 -6.26
N ASP A 3 -11.72 -21.53 -5.58
CA ASP A 3 -12.23 -20.27 -6.09
C ASP A 3 -11.08 -19.25 -6.17
N THR A 4 -10.92 -18.59 -7.32
CA THR A 4 -9.87 -17.58 -7.51
C THR A 4 -10.02 -16.40 -6.55
N VAL A 5 -11.24 -16.07 -6.16
CA VAL A 5 -11.51 -15.01 -5.17
C VAL A 5 -11.05 -15.45 -3.77
N GLU A 6 -11.31 -16.69 -3.37
CA GLU A 6 -10.83 -17.23 -2.09
C GLU A 6 -9.30 -17.26 -2.02
N LEU A 7 -8.64 -17.60 -3.13
CA LEU A 7 -7.19 -17.58 -3.25
C LEU A 7 -6.62 -16.17 -3.13
N LEU A 8 -7.22 -15.19 -3.81
CA LEU A 8 -6.83 -13.77 -3.69
C LEU A 8 -7.00 -13.26 -2.25
N GLU A 9 -8.08 -13.65 -1.58
CA GLU A 9 -8.30 -13.29 -0.18
C GLU A 9 -7.28 -13.94 0.76
N ALA A 10 -6.92 -15.21 0.52
CA ALA A 10 -5.90 -15.92 1.29
C ALA A 10 -4.52 -15.25 1.15
N ILE A 11 -4.14 -14.85 -0.07
CA ILE A 11 -2.90 -14.08 -0.31
C ILE A 11 -2.95 -12.73 0.42
N GLY A 12 -4.10 -12.04 0.40
CA GLY A 12 -4.26 -10.77 1.10
C GLY A 12 -4.09 -10.90 2.61
N ARG A 13 -4.67 -11.95 3.20
CA ARG A 13 -4.60 -12.26 4.64
C ARG A 13 -3.23 -12.74 5.08
N ASP A 14 -2.55 -13.54 4.27
CA ASP A 14 -1.25 -14.11 4.62
C ASP A 14 -0.09 -13.17 4.24
N ALA A 15 0.54 -12.56 5.24
CA ALA A 15 1.68 -11.68 5.05
C ALA A 15 2.92 -12.40 4.47
N SER A 16 3.03 -13.73 4.65
CA SER A 16 4.13 -14.51 4.09
C SER A 16 3.98 -14.66 2.58
N LEU A 17 2.78 -14.99 2.10
CA LEU A 17 2.48 -15.07 0.66
C LEU A 17 2.62 -13.71 -0.02
N ARG A 18 2.27 -12.63 0.70
CA ARG A 18 2.40 -11.26 0.19
C ARG A 18 3.86 -10.80 0.00
N ARG A 19 4.80 -11.43 0.70
CA ARG A 19 6.24 -11.11 0.63
C ARG A 19 7.08 -12.22 0.00
N ALA A 20 6.44 -13.32 -0.41
CA ALA A 20 7.10 -14.43 -1.08
C ALA A 20 7.70 -13.97 -2.42
N SER A 21 8.72 -14.67 -2.89
CA SER A 21 9.22 -14.42 -4.25
C SER A 21 8.13 -14.79 -5.27
N PRO A 22 8.17 -14.21 -6.49
CA PRO A 22 7.25 -14.58 -7.58
C PRO A 22 7.18 -16.09 -7.83
N GLU A 23 8.33 -16.78 -7.79
CA GLU A 23 8.42 -18.23 -8.01
C GLU A 23 7.84 -19.03 -6.84
N GLU A 24 8.07 -18.59 -5.60
CA GLU A 24 7.51 -19.22 -4.40
C GLU A 24 5.99 -19.06 -4.36
N LEU A 25 5.49 -17.86 -4.67
CA LEU A 25 4.06 -17.57 -4.75
C LEU A 25 3.39 -18.39 -5.87
N ALA A 26 3.99 -18.45 -7.06
CA ALA A 26 3.47 -19.24 -8.17
C ALA A 26 3.37 -20.73 -7.82
N ARG A 27 4.37 -21.30 -7.14
CA ARG A 27 4.34 -22.71 -6.69
C ARG A 27 3.26 -22.96 -5.64
N ALA A 28 3.11 -22.06 -4.67
CA ALA A 28 2.06 -22.17 -3.66
C ALA A 28 0.66 -22.12 -4.29
N LEU A 29 0.47 -21.22 -5.26
CA LEU A 29 -0.77 -21.08 -6.02
C LEU A 29 -1.06 -22.29 -6.90
N GLU A 30 -0.04 -22.86 -7.54
CA GLU A 30 -0.17 -24.07 -8.35
C GLU A 30 -0.61 -25.26 -7.49
N ALA A 31 -0.02 -25.42 -6.30
CA ALA A 31 -0.40 -26.46 -5.34
C ALA A 31 -1.86 -26.36 -4.88
N ASP A 32 -2.39 -25.14 -4.79
CA ASP A 32 -3.78 -24.86 -4.45
C ASP A 32 -4.74 -24.92 -5.65
N GLY A 33 -4.22 -25.16 -6.86
CA GLY A 33 -5.00 -25.26 -8.08
C GLY A 33 -5.55 -23.91 -8.56
N ALA A 34 -4.71 -22.87 -8.51
CA ALA A 34 -4.98 -21.55 -9.05
C ALA A 34 -5.23 -21.55 -10.56
N SER A 35 -5.91 -20.51 -11.05
CA SER A 35 -6.16 -20.33 -12.47
C SER A 35 -4.89 -19.94 -13.24
N PRO A 36 -4.83 -20.19 -14.56
CA PRO A 36 -3.69 -19.80 -15.39
C PRO A 36 -3.37 -18.30 -15.30
N GLY A 37 -4.39 -17.43 -15.34
CA GLY A 37 -4.18 -16.00 -15.22
C GLY A 37 -3.61 -15.58 -13.86
N LEU A 38 -4.00 -16.26 -12.78
CA LEU A 38 -3.45 -15.99 -11.44
C LEU A 38 -1.99 -16.45 -11.32
N LEU A 39 -1.63 -17.57 -11.95
CA LEU A 39 -0.26 -18.08 -12.02
C LEU A 39 0.64 -17.17 -12.86
N ASP A 40 0.17 -16.73 -14.03
CA ASP A 40 0.91 -15.81 -14.89
C ASP A 40 1.15 -14.46 -14.20
N MET A 41 0.15 -13.95 -13.49
CA MET A 41 0.30 -12.73 -12.69
C MET A 41 1.31 -12.92 -11.57
N ALA A 42 1.29 -14.05 -10.86
CA ALA A 42 2.22 -14.32 -9.77
C ALA A 42 3.67 -14.46 -10.26
N ALA A 43 3.89 -15.12 -11.40
CA ALA A 43 5.21 -15.39 -11.94
C ALA A 43 5.82 -14.20 -12.71
N HIS A 44 5.00 -13.48 -13.49
CA HIS A 44 5.47 -12.46 -14.44
C HIS A 44 4.99 -11.04 -14.13
N GLY A 45 4.06 -10.88 -13.19
CA GLY A 45 3.41 -9.60 -12.91
C GLY A 45 2.40 -9.17 -13.99
N ASP A 46 2.07 -10.04 -14.94
CA ASP A 46 1.08 -9.75 -16.00
C ASP A 46 -0.34 -10.09 -15.53
N SER A 47 -1.16 -9.05 -15.36
CA SER A 47 -2.55 -9.18 -14.92
C SER A 47 -3.55 -9.28 -16.07
N ALA A 48 -3.14 -9.24 -17.33
CA ALA A 48 -4.06 -9.22 -18.47
C ALA A 48 -4.95 -10.46 -18.55
N ALA A 49 -4.35 -11.65 -18.38
CA ALA A 49 -5.07 -12.92 -18.36
C ALA A 49 -6.04 -12.99 -17.18
N LEU A 50 -5.59 -12.63 -15.98
CA LEU A 50 -6.45 -12.62 -14.78
C LEU A 50 -7.61 -11.61 -14.91
N THR A 51 -7.35 -10.44 -15.48
CA THR A 51 -8.36 -9.41 -15.73
C THR A 51 -9.46 -9.93 -16.65
N ALA A 52 -9.08 -10.64 -17.72
CA ALA A 52 -10.02 -11.28 -18.62
C ALA A 52 -10.81 -12.41 -17.94
N GLU A 53 -10.15 -13.27 -17.16
CA GLU A 53 -10.79 -14.35 -16.39
C GLU A 53 -11.84 -13.83 -15.40
N LEU A 54 -11.53 -12.73 -14.70
CA LEU A 54 -12.42 -12.10 -13.73
C LEU A 54 -13.48 -11.18 -14.36
N GLY A 55 -13.42 -10.97 -15.68
CA GLY A 55 -14.33 -10.07 -16.40
C GLY A 55 -14.19 -8.59 -15.99
N LEU A 56 -13.03 -8.21 -15.44
CA LEU A 56 -12.75 -6.86 -14.98
C LEU A 56 -12.66 -5.91 -16.17
N LYS A 57 -13.40 -4.81 -16.10
CA LYS A 57 -13.38 -3.75 -17.12
C LYS A 57 -12.79 -2.50 -16.50
N HIS A 58 -11.74 -1.96 -17.13
CA HIS A 58 -11.15 -0.70 -16.72
C HIS A 58 -12.16 0.43 -17.02
N MET A 59 -12.80 0.94 -15.98
CA MET A 59 -13.62 2.15 -16.08
C MET A 59 -12.67 3.34 -16.01
N HIS A 60 -12.39 3.96 -17.16
CA HIS A 60 -11.74 5.27 -17.18
C HIS A 60 -12.72 6.27 -16.56
N VAL A 61 -12.46 6.68 -15.32
CA VAL A 61 -13.12 7.84 -14.74
C VAL A 61 -12.32 9.06 -15.19
N GLU A 62 -12.95 9.94 -15.95
CA GLU A 62 -12.41 11.27 -16.23
C GLU A 62 -12.42 12.04 -14.90
N HIS A 63 -11.35 11.93 -14.11
CA HIS A 63 -11.14 12.83 -12.99
C HIS A 63 -10.86 14.21 -13.57
N GLN A 64 -11.93 14.97 -13.83
CA GLN A 64 -11.79 16.40 -14.08
C GLN A 64 -11.24 17.01 -12.79
N SER A 65 -9.97 17.44 -12.82
CA SER A 65 -9.42 18.26 -11.76
C SER A 65 -10.25 19.53 -11.70
N GLN A 66 -11.21 19.58 -10.78
CA GLN A 66 -11.84 20.81 -10.37
C GLN A 66 -10.77 21.60 -9.62
N THR A 67 -10.01 22.43 -10.33
CA THR A 67 -9.27 23.50 -9.68
C THR A 67 -10.34 24.45 -9.15
N GLY A 68 -10.59 24.41 -7.84
CA GLY A 68 -11.48 25.36 -7.18
C GLY A 68 -11.09 26.78 -7.61
N GLY A 69 -12.07 27.58 -8.04
CA GLY A 69 -11.83 28.98 -8.34
C GLY A 69 -11.29 29.65 -7.10
N HIS A 70 -10.03 30.08 -7.17
CA HIS A 70 -9.40 30.95 -6.17
C HIS A 70 -10.15 32.29 -6.21
N GLU A 71 -11.12 32.46 -5.31
CA GLU A 71 -11.67 33.80 -5.04
C GLU A 71 -10.51 34.58 -4.42
N GLY A 72 -10.00 35.57 -5.16
CA GLY A 72 -8.69 36.17 -4.96
C GLY A 72 -8.42 36.57 -3.51
N GLU A 73 -7.21 36.23 -3.06
CA GLU A 73 -6.59 36.80 -1.88
C GLU A 73 -6.69 38.33 -1.95
N ASP A 74 -7.34 38.94 -0.95
CA ASP A 74 -7.19 40.36 -0.69
C ASP A 74 -5.70 40.60 -0.37
N PRO A 75 -5.00 41.49 -1.09
CA PRO A 75 -3.55 41.67 -0.98
C PRO A 75 -3.07 42.32 0.33
N ASP A 76 -3.93 42.41 1.35
CA ASP A 76 -3.67 43.13 2.61
C ASP A 76 -3.59 42.21 3.84
N GLU A 77 -3.52 40.89 3.69
CA GLU A 77 -3.24 40.00 4.82
C GLU A 77 -1.72 39.98 5.10
N PRO A 78 -1.27 40.44 6.29
CA PRO A 78 0.15 40.44 6.62
C PRO A 78 0.66 39.01 6.71
N CYS A 79 1.77 38.73 6.03
CA CYS A 79 2.54 37.51 6.21
C CYS A 79 2.95 37.40 7.68
N ASP A 80 2.38 36.45 8.42
CA ASP A 80 2.90 36.05 9.73
C ASP A 80 4.21 35.31 9.46
N ASP A 81 5.32 36.07 9.41
CA ASP A 81 6.69 35.54 9.46
C ASP A 81 6.91 35.00 10.88
N GLY A 82 6.33 33.83 11.13
CA GLY A 82 6.55 33.02 12.33
C GLY A 82 7.96 32.46 12.33
N ASP A 83 8.90 33.31 12.73
CA ASP A 83 10.13 33.06 13.51
C ASP A 83 10.64 31.60 13.52
N ASP A 84 11.78 31.41 12.86
CA ASP A 84 12.66 30.24 12.93
C ASP A 84 12.98 29.86 14.40
N GLY A 85 12.22 28.91 14.94
CA GLY A 85 12.50 28.21 16.19
C GLY A 85 13.00 26.80 15.91
N ASP A 86 14.31 26.65 15.79
CA ASP A 86 15.04 25.39 15.82
C ASP A 86 14.79 24.68 17.16
N GLU A 87 13.89 23.68 17.20
CA GLU A 87 13.78 22.75 18.32
C GLU A 87 13.99 21.31 17.82
N GLU A 88 15.23 20.85 17.96
CA GLU A 88 15.65 19.46 17.81
C GLU A 88 14.73 18.49 18.58
N PRO A 89 14.52 17.26 18.08
CA PRO A 89 13.77 16.26 18.80
C PRO A 89 14.52 15.88 20.09
N SER A 90 13.98 16.29 21.25
CA SER A 90 14.52 15.91 22.55
C SER A 90 14.63 14.37 22.64
N GLU A 91 15.87 13.89 22.66
CA GLU A 91 16.22 12.51 22.96
C GLU A 91 15.56 12.12 24.29
N ARG A 92 14.66 11.13 24.24
CA ARG A 92 14.20 10.46 25.46
C ARG A 92 15.37 9.67 26.00
N HIS A 93 16.09 10.27 26.94
CA HIS A 93 17.06 9.56 27.76
C HIS A 93 16.37 8.42 28.51
N ASP A 94 16.81 7.21 28.17
CA ASP A 94 16.46 5.95 28.81
C ASP A 94 17.36 5.78 30.04
N ASP A 95 17.00 6.42 31.16
CA ASP A 95 17.74 6.24 32.41
C ASP A 95 17.25 4.99 33.14
N THR A 96 18.00 3.94 32.89
CA THR A 96 18.15 2.76 33.74
C THR A 96 18.54 3.24 35.16
N ASN A 97 17.67 3.07 36.15
CA ASN A 97 18.09 3.18 37.55
C ASN A 97 17.99 1.81 38.24
N ASP A 98 19.10 1.07 38.11
CA ASP A 98 19.55 0.11 39.10
C ASP A 98 19.85 0.88 40.39
N SER A 99 19.10 0.59 41.46
CA SER A 99 19.55 0.89 42.81
C SER A 99 19.07 -0.22 43.73
N SER A 100 20.02 -1.08 44.00
CA SER A 100 20.03 -2.16 44.97
C SER A 100 20.16 -1.64 46.41
N ALA A 101 19.86 -2.53 47.37
CA ALA A 101 20.06 -2.45 48.83
C ALA A 101 18.97 -1.70 49.62
N ALA A 102 18.46 -2.16 50.77
CA ALA A 102 18.86 -3.21 51.72
C ALA A 102 17.62 -3.73 52.47
#